data_AF-A0ABD0RKV9-F1
#
_entry.id   AF-A0ABD0RKV9-F1
#
_cell.length_a   1.000
_cell.length_b   1.000
_cell.length_c   1.000
_cell.angle_alpha   90.00
_cell.angle_beta   90.00
_cell.angle_gamma   90.00
#
_symmetry.space_group_name_H-M   'P 1'
#
loop_
_entity.id
_entity.type
_entity.pdbx_description
1 polymer ?
#
loop_
_entity_poly.entity_id
_entity_poly.type
_entity_poly.pdbx_seq_one_letter_code
_entity_poly.pdbx_strand_id
1 'polypeptide(L)' 'VNGVLVEGKPHAEVVAIIKVGGDKTSLLVVDPDTDAFFKKCRVTPTAEHLT' A
#
# COMPACT_ATOMS: atom_id res chain seq x y z
N VAL A 1 -0.39 0.06 -3.87
CA VAL A 1 -1.41 0.54 -4.83
C VAL A 1 -1.30 -0.28 -6.09
N ASN A 2 -2.39 -0.90 -6.55
CA ASN A 2 -2.40 -1.79 -7.73
C ASN A 2 -1.29 -2.86 -7.67
N GLY A 3 -1.05 -3.47 -6.51
CA GLY A 3 0.02 -4.46 -6.30
C GLY A 3 1.44 -3.90 -6.16
N VAL A 4 1.64 -2.58 -6.35
CA VAL A 4 2.94 -1.92 -6.18
C VAL A 4 3.10 -1.39 -4.76
N LEU A 5 4.24 -1.69 -4.12
CA LEU A 5 4.64 -1.10 -2.85
C LEU A 5 4.78 0.41 -3.01
N VAL A 6 4.09 1.18 -2.18
CA VAL A 6 4.15 2.65 -2.19
C VAL A 6 5.00 3.24 -1.06
N GLU A 7 5.50 2.39 -0.17
CA GLU A 7 6.37 2.78 0.93
C GLU A 7 7.69 3.34 0.40
N GLY A 8 8.07 4.55 0.84
CA GLY A 8 9.27 5.25 0.39
C GLY A 8 9.18 5.92 -0.99
N LYS A 9 8.05 5.81 -1.72
CA LYS A 9 7.88 6.48 -3.02
C LYS A 9 7.42 7.93 -2.84
N PRO A 10 7.90 8.86 -3.70
CA PRO A 10 7.42 10.23 -3.68
C PRO A 10 5.95 10.30 -4.07
N HIS A 11 5.22 11.29 -3.55
CA HIS A 11 3.79 11.48 -3.81
C HIS A 11 3.46 11.46 -5.32
N ALA A 12 4.30 12.08 -6.15
CA ALA A 12 4.15 12.10 -7.61
C ALA A 12 4.14 10.69 -8.23
N GLU A 13 4.95 9.78 -7.72
CA GLU A 13 5.04 8.41 -8.23
C GLU A 13 3.83 7.57 -7.79
N VAL A 14 3.36 7.77 -6.56
CA VAL A 14 2.11 7.15 -6.08
C VAL A 14 0.93 7.58 -6.96
N VAL A 15 0.83 8.88 -7.29
CA VAL A 15 -0.21 9.40 -8.19
C VAL A 15 -0.07 8.83 -9.59
N ALA A 16 1.15 8.66 -10.11
CA ALA A 16 1.38 8.02 -11.40
C ALA A 16 0.90 6.56 -11.41
N ILE A 17 1.17 5.79 -10.35
CA ILE A 17 0.71 4.40 -10.21
C ILE A 17 -0.82 4.31 -10.18
N ILE A 18 -1.49 5.27 -9.55
CA ILE A 18 -2.96 5.37 -9.56
C ILE A 18 -3.45 5.65 -10.98
N LYS A 19 -2.85 6.63 -11.67
CA LYS A 19 -3.23 7.02 -13.05
C LYS A 19 -2.99 5.91 -14.07
N VAL A 20 -1.97 5.08 -13.89
CA VAL A 20 -1.69 3.92 -14.76
C VAL A 20 -2.76 2.83 -14.62
N GLY A 21 -3.48 2.77 -13.51
CA GLY A 21 -4.55 1.78 -13.28
C GLY A 21 -5.80 1.97 -14.17
N GLY A 22 -5.90 3.07 -14.93
CA GLY A 22 -7.07 3.36 -15.75
C GLY A 22 -8.29 3.69 -14.89
N ASP A 23 -9.44 3.07 -15.18
CA ASP A 23 -10.71 3.31 -14.46
C ASP A 23 -10.82 2.64 -13.09
N LYS A 24 -9.89 1.75 -12.71
CA LYS A 24 -9.92 1.02 -11.44
C LYS A 24 -8.61 1.16 -10.69
N THR A 25 -8.70 1.39 -9.37
CA THR A 25 -7.54 1.42 -8.48
C THR A 25 -7.81 0.59 -7.22
N SER A 26 -6.85 -0.27 -6.86
CA SER A 26 -6.89 -1.04 -5.62
C SER A 26 -5.88 -0.48 -4.62
N LEU A 27 -6.38 -0.03 -3.48
CA LEU A 27 -5.57 0.47 -2.37
C LEU A 27 -5.65 -0.51 -1.20
N LEU A 28 -4.49 -0.97 -0.73
CA LEU A 28 -4.37 -1.69 0.53
C LEU A 28 -4.17 -0.65 1.63
N VAL A 29 -5.08 -0.62 2.60
CA VAL A 29 -5.08 0.33 3.71
C VAL A 29 -5.12 -0.46 5.01
N VAL A 30 -4.40 0.02 6.01
CA VAL A 30 -4.36 -0.57 7.35
C VAL A 30 -4.69 0.50 8.37
N ASP A 31 -5.36 0.12 9.45
CA ASP A 31 -5.59 0.99 10.59
C ASP A 31 -4.26 1.40 11.26
N PRO A 32 -4.21 2.54 11.97
CA PRO A 32 -2.98 3.03 12.59
C PRO A 32 -2.36 2.06 13.59
N ASP A 33 -3.20 1.33 14.33
CA ASP A 33 -2.78 0.33 15.32
C ASP A 33 -2.11 -0.87 14.61
N THR A 34 -2.70 -1.30 13.50
CA THR A 34 -2.19 -2.36 12.63
C THR A 34 -0.89 -1.95 11.94
N ASP A 35 -0.79 -0.71 11.43
CA ASP A 35 0.45 -0.15 10.88
C ASP A 35 1.60 -0.19 11.91
N ALA A 36 1.33 0.21 13.15
CA ALA A 36 2.32 0.16 14.23
C ALA A 36 2.76 -1.28 14.55
N PHE A 37 1.83 -2.24 14.51
CA PHE A 37 2.12 -3.66 14.67
C PHE A 37 3.02 -4.20 13.54
N PHE A 38 2.66 -3.95 12.28
CA PHE A 38 3.46 -4.36 11.12
C PHE A 38 4.86 -3.73 11.13
N LYS A 39 4.98 -2.45 11.48
CA LYS A 39 6.27 -1.77 11.64
C LYS A 39 7.12 -2.37 12.76
N LYS A 40 6.53 -2.72 13.91
CA LYS A 40 7.25 -3.42 14.99
C LYS A 40 7.75 -4.79 14.56
N CYS A 41 6.95 -5.52 13.81
CA CYS A 41 7.31 -6.82 13.27
C CYS A 41 8.28 -6.74 12.08
N ARG A 42 8.55 -5.55 11.53
CA ARG A 42 9.28 -5.32 10.28
C ARG A 42 8.66 -6.09 9.09
N VAL A 43 7.35 -6.27 9.13
CA VAL A 43 6.59 -6.94 8.08
C VAL A 43 5.84 -5.87 7.31
N THR A 44 5.90 -5.94 5.98
CA THR A 44 5.10 -5.07 5.13
C THR A 44 3.69 -5.65 5.01
N PRO A 45 2.63 -4.86 5.26
CA PRO A 45 1.28 -5.32 5.02
C PRO A 45 1.09 -5.56 3.51
N THR A 46 0.88 -6.83 3.15
CA THR A 46 0.52 -7.28 1.79
C THR A 46 -0.90 -7.84 1.77
N ALA A 47 -1.50 -7.93 0.58
CA ALA A 47 -2.85 -8.47 0.39
C ALA A 47 -2.98 -9.95 0.85
N GLU A 48 -1.87 -10.66 1.01
CA GLU A 48 -1.82 -12.03 1.53
C GLU A 48 -2.28 -12.11 3.00
N HIS A 49 -2.14 -11.03 3.77
CA HIS A 49 -2.55 -10.96 5.18
C HIS A 49 -4.06 -10.72 5.37
N LEU A 50 -4.85 -10.67 4.30
CA LEU A 50 -6.30 -10.52 4.34
C LEU A 50 -7.05 -11.88 4.39
N THR A 51 -6.30 -12.99 4.49
CA THR A 51 -6.80 -14.38 4.47
C THR A 51 -6.73 -14.99 5.86
#